data_AF-A0A840VHR6-F1
#
_entry.id   AF-A0A840VHR6-F1
#
_cell.length_a   1.000
_cell.length_b   1.000
_cell.length_c   1.000
_cell.angle_alpha   90.00
_cell.angle_beta   90.00
_cell.angle_gamma   90.00
#
_symmetry.space_group_name_H-M   'P 1'
#
loop_
_entity.id
_entity.type
_entity.pdbx_description
1 polymer ?
#
loop_
_entity_poly.entity_id
_entity_poly.type
_entity_poly.pdbx_seq_one_letter_code
_entity_poly.pdbx_strand_id
1 'polypeptide(L)'
;MQTSSWKTAIVGGAAVVLASTAAVVISQLPSSAEDTPPSIVEDYSYPGAAQVLAQRGIKLIKGDGHITLVDCGSRPNNPPEDLILVQSNDLTLPGGSNFCFKPTGASGLLTMEIPKVYFVRGDNTNTLAAKVEVKDDPTVVEVEEVTPLEWQPVGVGQERGDATILELRYPFTS
;
A
#
# COMPACT_ATOMS: atom_id res chain seq x y z
N MET A 1 38.87 -35.95 27.51
CA MET A 1 39.07 -37.41 27.65
C MET A 1 38.41 -38.04 26.42
N GLN A 2 39.21 -38.45 25.41
CA GLN A 2 39.57 -39.86 25.14
C GLN A 2 38.32 -40.66 24.73
N THR A 3 38.17 -41.31 23.59
CA THR A 3 39.04 -42.05 22.63
C THR A 3 38.17 -42.23 21.35
N SER A 4 38.57 -42.73 20.17
CA SER A 4 39.60 -43.69 19.81
C SER A 4 39.88 -43.59 18.31
N SER A 5 41.16 -43.73 17.98
CA SER A 5 41.72 -44.01 16.66
C SER A 5 41.33 -45.39 16.15
N TRP A 6 41.28 -45.58 14.82
CA TRP A 6 41.81 -46.80 14.20
C TRP A 6 42.66 -46.50 12.96
N LYS A 7 43.90 -46.98 13.03
CA LYS A 7 44.84 -47.29 11.94
C LYS A 7 44.58 -48.78 11.57
N THR A 8 44.84 -49.36 10.39
CA THR A 8 46.04 -49.33 9.53
C THR A 8 45.83 -50.30 8.35
N ALA A 9 46.75 -50.25 7.35
CA ALA A 9 47.31 -51.37 6.55
C ALA A 9 46.54 -51.85 5.27
N ILE A 10 47.13 -52.24 4.12
CA ILE A 10 48.52 -52.55 3.68
C ILE A 10 48.57 -52.74 2.12
N VAL A 11 49.72 -52.39 1.50
CA VAL A 11 50.47 -52.99 0.35
C VAL A 11 49.87 -53.13 -1.07
N GLY A 12 50.71 -52.81 -2.08
CA GLY A 12 50.77 -53.54 -3.36
C GLY A 12 51.08 -52.68 -4.59
N GLY A 13 52.29 -52.78 -5.15
CA GLY A 13 52.79 -51.88 -6.21
C GLY A 13 52.54 -52.29 -7.66
N ALA A 14 52.98 -51.44 -8.57
CA ALA A 14 53.61 -51.74 -9.88
C ALA A 14 53.82 -50.42 -10.63
N ALA A 15 55.06 -50.16 -11.04
CA ALA A 15 55.41 -49.05 -11.93
C ALA A 15 55.14 -49.45 -13.38
N VAL A 16 54.47 -48.60 -14.15
CA VAL A 16 54.53 -48.59 -15.62
C VAL A 16 54.62 -47.12 -16.06
N VAL A 17 55.76 -46.79 -16.66
CA VAL A 17 56.00 -45.52 -17.36
C VAL A 17 55.50 -45.68 -18.79
N LEU A 18 54.53 -44.86 -19.20
CA LEU A 18 54.21 -44.61 -20.61
C LEU A 18 53.97 -43.11 -20.81
N ALA A 19 54.63 -42.61 -21.86
CA ALA A 19 54.74 -41.23 -22.24
C ALA A 19 53.53 -40.72 -23.04
N SER A 20 53.44 -39.39 -23.13
CA SER A 20 52.87 -38.61 -24.25
C SER A 20 51.35 -38.41 -24.30
N THR A 21 50.89 -37.23 -23.88
CA THR A 21 50.40 -36.13 -24.75
C THR A 21 49.71 -35.09 -23.86
N ALA A 22 50.14 -33.83 -23.95
CA ALA A 22 49.48 -32.73 -23.29
C ALA A 22 48.19 -32.38 -24.06
N ALA A 23 47.05 -32.87 -23.60
CA ALA A 23 45.75 -32.31 -23.97
C ALA A 23 45.41 -31.20 -22.98
N VAL A 24 45.49 -29.95 -23.42
CA VAL A 24 44.95 -28.80 -22.66
C VAL A 24 43.43 -28.94 -22.68
N VAL A 25 42.87 -29.51 -21.61
CA VAL A 25 41.43 -29.47 -21.37
C VAL A 25 41.13 -28.06 -20.88
N ILE A 26 40.65 -27.22 -21.80
CA ILE A 26 40.05 -25.94 -21.44
C ILE A 26 38.78 -26.30 -20.67
N SER A 27 38.83 -26.25 -19.34
CA SER A 27 37.63 -26.30 -18.51
C SER A 27 36.73 -25.14 -18.93
N GLN A 28 35.74 -25.43 -19.78
CA GLN A 28 34.61 -24.54 -20.00
C GLN A 28 33.90 -24.43 -18.65
N LEU A 29 34.13 -23.31 -17.96
CA LEU A 29 33.33 -22.91 -16.82
C LEU A 29 31.86 -23.02 -17.23
N PRO A 30 30.97 -23.62 -16.41
CA PRO A 30 29.56 -23.48 -16.66
C PRO A 30 29.26 -21.98 -16.70
N SER A 31 28.74 -21.54 -17.85
CA SER A 31 28.14 -20.22 -18.02
C SER A 31 27.18 -20.04 -16.85
N SER A 32 27.44 -19.09 -15.96
CA SER A 32 26.43 -18.65 -15.00
C SER A 32 25.21 -18.27 -15.83
N ALA A 33 24.16 -19.09 -15.77
CA ALA A 33 22.85 -18.63 -16.16
C ALA A 33 22.58 -17.45 -15.23
N GLU A 34 22.58 -16.24 -15.79
CA GLU A 34 22.04 -15.07 -15.14
C GLU A 34 20.55 -15.34 -14.92
N ASP A 35 20.23 -16.03 -13.82
CA ASP A 35 18.88 -16.19 -13.30
C ASP A 35 18.45 -14.83 -12.79
N THR A 36 18.14 -13.93 -13.73
CA THR A 36 17.57 -12.63 -13.43
C THR A 36 16.21 -12.90 -12.80
N PRO A 37 16.02 -12.60 -11.50
CA PRO A 37 14.76 -12.85 -10.85
C PRO A 37 13.65 -12.12 -11.63
N PRO A 38 12.50 -12.76 -11.87
CA PRO A 38 11.42 -12.10 -12.57
C PRO A 38 11.05 -10.82 -11.83
N SER A 39 10.99 -9.71 -12.57
CA SER A 39 10.55 -8.43 -12.01
C SER A 39 9.10 -8.58 -11.54
N ILE A 40 8.86 -8.41 -10.24
CA ILE A 40 7.50 -8.26 -9.73
C ILE A 40 7.05 -6.83 -10.08
N VAL A 41 6.04 -6.72 -10.95
CA VAL A 41 5.41 -5.44 -11.27
C VAL A 41 4.24 -5.29 -10.31
N GLU A 42 4.36 -4.40 -9.35
CA GLU A 42 3.25 -4.04 -8.47
C GLU A 42 2.34 -3.03 -9.18
N ASP A 43 1.04 -3.33 -9.26
CA ASP A 43 0.06 -2.44 -9.90
C ASP A 43 -0.47 -1.34 -8.96
N TYR A 44 -0.16 -1.46 -7.67
CA TYR A 44 -0.58 -0.59 -6.56
C TYR A 44 -2.11 -0.56 -6.31
N SER A 45 -2.84 -1.55 -6.82
CA SER A 45 -4.28 -1.65 -6.60
C SER A 45 -4.58 -1.79 -5.11
N TYR A 46 -5.67 -1.15 -4.68
CA TYR A 46 -6.06 -1.24 -3.28
C TYR A 46 -6.44 -2.70 -2.90
N PRO A 47 -5.84 -3.28 -1.84
CA PRO A 47 -6.17 -4.64 -1.42
C PRO A 47 -7.65 -4.80 -1.05
N GLY A 48 -8.34 -5.74 -1.69
CA GLY A 48 -9.75 -6.00 -1.40
C GLY A 48 -10.74 -4.97 -1.96
N ALA A 49 -10.34 -4.16 -2.95
CA ALA A 49 -11.18 -3.10 -3.55
C ALA A 49 -12.59 -3.59 -3.95
N ALA A 50 -12.70 -4.77 -4.54
CA ALA A 50 -13.99 -5.35 -4.96
C ALA A 50 -14.90 -5.67 -3.76
N GLN A 51 -14.32 -6.18 -2.67
CA GLN A 51 -15.05 -6.46 -1.43
C GLN A 51 -15.50 -5.17 -0.76
N VAL A 52 -14.64 -4.14 -0.71
CA VAL A 52 -14.99 -2.82 -0.18
C VAL A 52 -16.13 -2.20 -0.98
N LEU A 53 -16.09 -2.26 -2.31
CA LEU A 53 -17.19 -1.77 -3.14
C LEU A 53 -18.50 -2.50 -2.83
N ALA A 54 -18.47 -3.83 -2.77
CA ALA A 54 -19.66 -4.63 -2.51
C ALA A 54 -20.26 -4.40 -1.11
N GLN A 55 -19.42 -4.24 -0.09
CA GLN A 55 -19.86 -4.15 1.31
C GLN A 55 -20.10 -2.72 1.79
N ARG A 56 -19.36 -1.75 1.25
CA ARG A 56 -19.34 -0.36 1.73
C ARG A 56 -19.88 0.63 0.71
N GLY A 57 -19.96 0.26 -0.58
CA GLY A 57 -20.47 1.11 -1.65
C GLY A 57 -19.49 2.18 -2.14
N ILE A 58 -18.24 2.13 -1.70
CA ILE A 58 -17.18 3.08 -2.08
C ILE A 58 -16.10 2.38 -2.91
N LYS A 59 -15.42 3.13 -3.78
CA LYS A 59 -14.28 2.59 -4.55
C LYS A 59 -12.98 3.00 -3.88
N LEU A 60 -12.15 2.04 -3.55
CA LEU A 60 -10.74 2.28 -3.22
C LEU A 60 -9.92 1.77 -4.41
N ILE A 61 -9.14 2.65 -5.02
CA ILE A 61 -8.61 2.41 -6.37
C ILE A 61 -7.14 2.02 -6.29
N LYS A 62 -6.29 2.97 -5.87
CA LYS A 62 -4.84 2.81 -5.86
C LYS A 62 -4.23 3.57 -4.70
N GLY A 63 -3.15 3.05 -4.13
CA GLY A 63 -2.43 3.72 -3.05
C GLY A 63 -1.05 3.15 -2.81
N ASP A 64 -0.34 3.73 -1.85
CA ASP A 64 1.00 3.30 -1.44
C ASP A 64 0.99 2.38 -0.22
N GLY A 65 -0.20 1.96 0.22
CA GLY A 65 -0.38 1.08 1.38
C GLY A 65 -0.37 1.79 2.74
N HIS A 66 -0.08 3.10 2.77
CA HIS A 66 0.03 3.83 4.03
C HIS A 66 -1.31 4.36 4.56
N ILE A 67 -2.36 4.37 3.74
CA ILE A 67 -3.72 4.76 4.12
C ILE A 67 -4.63 3.55 3.90
N THR A 68 -5.18 3.01 4.99
CA THR A 68 -6.01 1.80 4.94
C THR A 68 -7.39 2.03 5.55
N LEU A 69 -8.45 1.51 4.93
CA LEU A 69 -9.80 1.55 5.47
C LEU A 69 -9.88 0.65 6.70
N VAL A 70 -10.41 1.20 7.79
CA VAL A 70 -10.60 0.50 9.07
C VAL A 70 -11.99 0.76 9.63
N ASP A 71 -12.36 0.03 10.68
CA ASP A 71 -13.58 0.31 11.42
C ASP A 71 -13.45 1.62 12.21
N CYS A 72 -14.52 2.43 12.24
CA CYS A 72 -14.54 3.71 12.97
C CYS A 72 -14.70 3.54 14.50
N GLY A 73 -14.90 2.31 14.98
CA GLY A 73 -15.16 2.01 16.38
C GLY A 73 -16.60 2.28 16.81
N SER A 74 -16.81 2.28 18.12
CA SER A 74 -18.15 2.41 18.74
C SER A 74 -18.80 3.78 18.58
N ARG A 75 -18.01 4.81 18.19
CA ARG A 75 -18.47 6.19 17.96
C ARG A 75 -18.13 6.61 16.53
N PRO A 76 -18.85 6.13 15.51
CA PRO A 76 -18.44 6.30 14.12
C PRO A 76 -18.41 7.75 13.62
N ASN A 77 -19.18 8.66 14.24
CA ASN A 77 -19.16 10.10 13.92
C ASN A 77 -18.02 10.85 14.62
N ASN A 78 -17.28 10.21 15.53
CA ASN A 78 -16.15 10.78 16.25
C ASN A 78 -15.18 9.65 16.65
N PRO A 79 -14.48 9.08 15.67
CA PRO A 79 -13.60 7.92 15.85
C PRO A 79 -12.36 8.27 16.70
N PRO A 80 -11.51 7.29 17.02
CA PRO A 80 -10.20 7.53 17.60
C PRO A 80 -9.40 8.61 16.86
N GLU A 81 -8.65 9.39 17.63
CA GLU A 81 -7.95 10.59 17.15
C GLU A 81 -6.92 10.28 16.04
N ASP A 82 -6.38 9.07 16.04
CA ASP A 82 -5.36 8.58 15.10
C ASP A 82 -5.95 8.06 13.77
N LEU A 83 -7.25 8.27 13.54
CA LEU A 83 -7.96 7.95 12.30
C LEU A 83 -8.43 9.20 11.57
N ILE A 84 -8.27 9.20 10.26
CA ILE A 84 -8.91 10.14 9.34
C ILE A 84 -10.37 9.70 9.19
N LEU A 85 -11.32 10.63 9.20
CA LEU A 85 -12.74 10.33 8.95
C LEU A 85 -13.21 11.06 7.69
N VAL A 86 -13.88 10.33 6.80
CA VAL A 86 -14.63 10.88 5.67
C VAL A 86 -16.11 10.61 5.89
N GLN A 87 -16.93 11.67 5.95
CA GLN A 87 -18.36 11.57 6.14
C GLN A 87 -19.14 11.86 4.85
N SER A 88 -19.99 10.92 4.47
CA SER A 88 -20.90 11.03 3.32
C SER A 88 -22.35 11.19 3.78
N ASN A 89 -23.11 12.06 3.13
CA ASN A 89 -24.57 12.14 3.29
C ASN A 89 -25.32 11.25 2.29
N ASP A 90 -24.62 10.34 1.59
CA ASP A 90 -25.26 9.31 0.77
C ASP A 90 -25.79 8.16 1.65
N LEU A 91 -27.05 8.29 2.05
CA LEU A 91 -27.74 7.28 2.86
C LEU A 91 -28.03 5.98 2.10
N THR A 92 -27.68 5.88 0.81
CA THR A 92 -27.83 4.66 0.02
C THR A 92 -26.62 3.72 0.11
N LEU A 93 -25.51 4.18 0.70
CA LEU A 93 -24.29 3.38 0.84
C LEU A 93 -24.49 2.26 1.89
N PRO A 94 -24.23 0.98 1.54
CA PRO A 94 -24.40 -0.15 2.45
C PRO A 94 -23.44 -0.12 3.65
N GLY A 95 -22.30 0.58 3.51
CA GLY A 95 -21.32 0.77 4.58
C GLY A 95 -21.68 1.84 5.60
N GLY A 96 -22.81 2.52 5.42
CA GLY A 96 -23.18 3.71 6.18
C GLY A 96 -22.46 4.97 5.70
N SER A 97 -22.57 6.03 6.49
CA SER A 97 -22.11 7.38 6.15
C SER A 97 -20.67 7.70 6.57
N ASN A 98 -20.00 6.82 7.30
CA ASN A 98 -18.69 7.12 7.91
C ASN A 98 -17.64 6.12 7.44
N PHE A 99 -16.54 6.66 6.91
CA PHE A 99 -15.41 5.88 6.43
C PHE A 99 -14.14 6.34 7.12
N CYS A 100 -13.54 5.44 7.92
CA CYS A 100 -12.34 5.77 8.68
C CYS A 100 -11.11 5.15 8.04
N PHE A 101 -10.05 5.95 7.94
CA PHE A 101 -8.79 5.54 7.36
C PHE A 101 -7.68 5.66 8.39
N LYS A 102 -6.85 4.61 8.47
CA LYS A 102 -5.67 4.57 9.31
C LYS A 102 -4.45 5.00 8.49
N PRO A 103 -3.84 6.17 8.78
CA PRO A 103 -2.54 6.53 8.25
C PRO A 103 -1.42 5.78 8.97
N THR A 104 -0.35 5.48 8.23
CA THR A 104 0.89 4.86 8.72
C THR A 104 2.10 5.51 8.03
N GLY A 105 3.25 5.53 8.68
CA GLY A 105 4.44 6.18 8.12
C GLY A 105 4.35 7.71 8.07
N ALA A 106 5.34 8.34 7.43
CA ALA A 106 5.47 9.80 7.34
C ALA A 106 4.80 10.42 6.09
N SER A 107 4.38 9.59 5.14
CA SER A 107 3.64 9.97 3.95
C SER A 107 2.63 8.88 3.62
N GLY A 108 1.56 9.25 2.93
CA GLY A 108 0.58 8.30 2.43
C GLY A 108 -0.19 8.84 1.25
N LEU A 109 -0.64 7.95 0.39
CA LEU A 109 -1.45 8.27 -0.79
C LEU A 109 -2.52 7.21 -1.01
N LEU A 110 -3.76 7.65 -1.18
CA LEU A 110 -4.88 6.80 -1.57
C LEU A 110 -5.81 7.55 -2.50
N THR A 111 -6.01 7.01 -3.71
CA THR A 111 -7.06 7.44 -4.62
C THR A 111 -8.31 6.59 -4.42
N MET A 112 -9.46 7.25 -4.46
CA MET A 112 -10.75 6.64 -4.13
C MET A 112 -11.90 7.37 -4.84
N GLU A 113 -13.11 6.83 -4.72
CA GLU A 113 -14.34 7.57 -5.00
C GLU A 113 -15.30 7.33 -3.84
N ILE A 114 -15.54 8.38 -3.06
CA ILE A 114 -16.58 8.42 -2.03
C ILE A 114 -17.55 9.54 -2.40
N PRO A 115 -18.79 9.24 -2.78
CA PRO A 115 -19.74 10.25 -3.23
C PRO A 115 -20.38 11.00 -2.06
N LYS A 116 -20.92 12.19 -2.35
CA LYS A 116 -21.67 13.05 -1.43
C LYS A 116 -20.96 13.21 -0.09
N VAL A 117 -19.67 13.48 -0.11
CA VAL A 117 -18.92 13.80 1.11
C VAL A 117 -19.25 15.22 1.52
N TYR A 118 -19.43 15.44 2.82
CA TYR A 118 -19.72 16.75 3.37
C TYR A 118 -18.71 17.20 4.44
N PHE A 119 -17.93 16.25 5.00
CA PHE A 119 -16.83 16.55 5.91
C PHE A 119 -15.69 15.55 5.76
N VAL A 120 -14.47 16.06 5.96
CA VAL A 120 -13.27 15.26 6.23
C VAL A 120 -12.67 15.72 7.56
N ARG A 121 -12.33 14.79 8.46
CA ARG A 121 -11.60 15.06 9.70
C ARG A 121 -10.19 14.50 9.60
N GLY A 122 -9.19 15.30 9.94
CA GLY A 122 -7.81 14.85 10.02
C GLY A 122 -7.58 13.85 11.16
N ASP A 123 -6.49 13.07 11.06
CA ASP A 123 -5.96 12.36 12.22
C ASP A 123 -5.26 13.33 13.18
N ASN A 124 -4.55 12.83 14.19
CA ASN A 124 -3.90 13.66 15.20
C ASN A 124 -2.50 14.15 14.83
N THR A 125 -1.98 13.78 13.67
CA THR A 125 -0.56 13.98 13.33
C THR A 125 -0.36 14.65 11.97
N ASN A 126 -1.13 14.26 10.95
CA ASN A 126 -0.84 14.59 9.57
C ASN A 126 -1.75 15.71 9.05
N THR A 127 -1.16 16.77 8.49
CA THR A 127 -1.91 17.70 7.64
C THR A 127 -2.13 17.02 6.29
N LEU A 128 -3.40 16.84 5.91
CA LEU A 128 -3.79 16.12 4.71
C LEU A 128 -4.10 17.08 3.57
N ALA A 129 -3.87 16.65 2.34
CA ALA A 129 -4.55 17.17 1.17
C ALA A 129 -5.69 16.22 0.79
N ALA A 130 -6.91 16.73 0.75
CA ALA A 130 -8.09 16.02 0.27
C ALA A 130 -8.45 16.57 -1.12
N LYS A 131 -8.30 15.75 -2.16
CA LYS A 131 -8.72 16.15 -3.51
C LYS A 131 -10.21 15.88 -3.66
N VAL A 132 -10.97 16.92 -3.99
CA VAL A 132 -12.43 16.91 -4.01
C VAL A 132 -12.92 17.33 -5.38
N GLU A 133 -13.87 16.60 -5.95
CA GLU A 133 -14.65 17.05 -7.09
C GLU A 133 -16.04 17.49 -6.61
N VAL A 134 -16.38 18.74 -6.83
CA VAL A 134 -17.69 19.32 -6.48
C VAL A 134 -18.55 19.43 -7.73
N LYS A 135 -19.72 18.78 -7.71
CA LYS A 135 -20.71 18.84 -8.78
C LYS A 135 -21.57 20.11 -8.66
N ASP A 136 -20.98 21.23 -9.04
CA ASP A 136 -21.67 22.49 -9.30
C ASP A 136 -21.98 22.65 -10.81
N ASP A 137 -22.68 23.72 -11.18
CA ASP A 137 -22.78 24.20 -12.56
C ASP A 137 -21.81 25.38 -12.73
N PRO A 138 -20.52 25.19 -13.11
CA PRO A 138 -19.80 23.99 -13.60
C PRO A 138 -19.04 23.17 -12.52
N THR A 139 -18.71 21.89 -12.81
CA THR A 139 -17.93 21.00 -11.91
C THR A 139 -16.52 21.53 -11.66
N VAL A 140 -16.09 21.54 -10.40
CA VAL A 140 -14.76 22.01 -9.96
C VAL A 140 -14.01 20.88 -9.25
N VAL A 141 -12.71 20.77 -9.51
CA VAL A 141 -11.81 19.90 -8.74
C VAL A 141 -10.86 20.79 -7.93
N GLU A 142 -10.85 20.60 -6.62
CA GLU A 142 -10.06 21.37 -5.67
C GLU A 142 -9.28 20.46 -4.72
N VAL A 143 -8.30 21.05 -4.03
CA VAL A 143 -7.51 20.37 -3.00
C VAL A 143 -7.71 21.14 -1.71
N GLU A 144 -8.34 20.48 -0.75
CA GLU A 144 -8.64 21.03 0.57
C GLU A 144 -7.53 20.63 1.54
N GLU A 145 -7.04 21.61 2.30
CA GLU A 145 -6.13 21.34 3.42
C GLU A 145 -6.96 20.88 4.63
N VAL A 146 -6.61 19.73 5.19
CA VAL A 146 -7.24 19.22 6.43
C VAL A 146 -6.20 19.24 7.53
N THR A 147 -6.35 20.17 8.46
CA THR A 147 -5.48 20.29 9.64
C THR A 147 -5.74 19.13 10.62
N PRO A 148 -4.72 18.65 11.37
CA PRO A 148 -4.91 17.59 12.35
C PRO A 148 -6.05 17.88 13.33
N LEU A 149 -6.87 16.86 13.60
CA LEU A 149 -8.08 16.87 14.43
C LEU A 149 -9.22 17.81 14.01
N GLU A 150 -9.00 18.68 13.04
CA GLU A 150 -9.99 19.63 12.56
C GLU A 150 -10.96 18.99 11.56
N TRP A 151 -12.16 19.57 11.47
CA TRP A 151 -13.20 19.19 10.53
C TRP A 151 -13.20 20.14 9.34
N GLN A 152 -12.79 19.65 8.18
CA GLN A 152 -12.81 20.38 6.92
C GLN A 152 -14.14 20.14 6.19
N PRO A 153 -15.02 21.15 6.06
CA PRO A 153 -16.23 21.04 5.25
C PRO A 153 -15.86 20.92 3.78
N VAL A 154 -16.64 20.16 3.01
CA VAL A 154 -16.52 20.04 1.55
C VAL A 154 -17.89 19.97 0.90
N GLY A 155 -18.01 20.36 -0.38
CA GLY A 155 -19.27 20.30 -1.13
C GLY A 155 -20.43 20.98 -0.40
N VAL A 156 -21.48 20.22 -0.10
CA VAL A 156 -22.65 20.73 0.65
C VAL A 156 -22.31 21.28 2.05
N GLY A 157 -21.21 20.83 2.67
CA GLY A 157 -20.71 21.40 3.93
C GLY A 157 -20.16 22.82 3.77
N GLN A 158 -19.84 23.23 2.55
CA GLN A 158 -19.42 24.59 2.18
C GLN A 158 -20.54 25.36 1.44
N GLU A 159 -21.80 24.89 1.53
CA GLU A 159 -22.93 25.44 0.77
C GLU A 159 -22.80 25.32 -0.76
N ARG A 160 -22.08 24.29 -1.23
CA ARG A 160 -21.90 23.95 -2.64
C ARG A 160 -22.64 22.65 -3.01
N GLY A 161 -22.48 22.19 -4.25
CA GLY A 161 -23.02 20.93 -4.74
C GLY A 161 -22.41 19.68 -4.09
N ASP A 162 -22.89 18.51 -4.52
CA ASP A 162 -22.39 17.21 -4.05
C ASP A 162 -20.89 17.07 -4.32
N ALA A 163 -20.11 16.78 -3.28
CA ALA A 163 -18.67 16.54 -3.39
C ALA A 163 -18.34 15.05 -3.44
N THR A 164 -17.36 14.68 -4.26
CA THR A 164 -16.76 13.33 -4.28
C THR A 164 -15.29 13.44 -3.88
N ILE A 165 -14.87 12.67 -2.87
CA ILE A 165 -13.44 12.56 -2.53
C ILE A 165 -12.77 11.66 -3.56
N LEU A 166 -11.70 12.18 -4.16
CA LEU A 166 -10.90 11.51 -5.18
C LEU A 166 -9.56 11.01 -4.64
N GLU A 167 -9.01 11.70 -3.64
CA GLU A 167 -7.70 11.38 -3.09
C GLU A 167 -7.55 11.88 -1.65
N LEU A 168 -6.86 11.10 -0.82
CA LEU A 168 -6.26 11.56 0.42
C LEU A 168 -4.74 11.39 0.31
N ARG A 169 -4.01 12.42 0.72
CA ARG A 169 -2.55 12.38 0.77
C ARG A 169 -1.99 13.14 1.97
N TYR A 170 -0.84 12.69 2.46
CA TYR A 170 0.00 13.46 3.37
C TYR A 170 1.49 13.21 3.09
N PRO A 171 2.39 14.15 3.43
CA PRO A 171 2.08 15.51 3.94
C PRO A 171 1.36 16.36 2.88
N PHE A 172 0.65 17.40 3.34
CA PHE A 172 0.00 18.36 2.47
C PHE A 172 1.01 19.01 1.51
N THR A 173 0.65 19.03 0.22
CA THR A 173 1.38 19.79 -0.81
C THR A 173 0.35 20.58 -1.58
N SER A 174 0.48 21.92 -1.57
CA SER A 174 -0.34 22.86 -2.34
C SER A 174 -0.23 22.64 -3.84
#